data_AF-A0A4R9WQ37-F1
#
_entry.id   AF-A0A4R9WQ37-F1
#
_cell.length_a   1.000
_cell.length_b   1.000
_cell.length_c   1.000
_cell.angle_alpha   90.00
_cell.angle_beta   90.00
_cell.angle_gamma   90.00
#
_symmetry.space_group_name_H-M   'P 1'
#
loop_
_entity.id
_entity.type
_entity.pdbx_description
1 polymer ?
#
loop_
_entity_poly.entity_id
_entity_poly.type
_entity_poly.pdbx_seq_one_letter_code
_entity_poly.pdbx_strand_id
1 'polypeptide(L)'
;MPRMKLSLDRVMAIKRMATLLAAILVVSGGNTQAFAYRKLQDEQSWPPSNALAHLNGRRWGEVEMTQGTASEEPSSVTLPNGADAVKETYGDWAVECRIAQNARECSVGQYQFDQQQRLLMFSIEISQPKNGDYAAIITMPFGLNLPDGIRLRLGDQPVEQLAAFATCLPTGCLAPFKFSTSSIETMKTTKILTVSAKAYAGGKDTSFNVSLKGFPAAIERLKNLQ
;
A
#
# COMPACT_ATOMS: atom_id res chain seq x y z
N MET A 1 5.95 64.02 44.22
CA MET A 1 6.06 62.57 43.97
C MET A 1 6.46 62.36 42.51
N PRO A 2 7.59 61.70 42.20
CA PRO A 2 8.26 61.81 40.91
C PRO A 2 7.80 60.74 39.90
N ARG A 3 7.58 61.18 38.65
CA ARG A 3 7.32 60.33 37.48
C ARG A 3 8.58 59.55 37.10
N MET A 4 8.51 58.22 37.17
CA MET A 4 9.57 57.31 36.74
C MET A 4 9.61 57.25 35.21
N LYS A 5 10.63 57.85 34.59
CA LYS A 5 10.92 57.73 33.15
C LYS A 5 11.53 56.34 32.90
N LEU A 6 10.76 55.42 32.33
CA LEU A 6 11.31 54.22 31.72
C LEU A 6 11.87 54.63 30.35
N SER A 7 13.20 54.59 30.17
CA SER A 7 13.84 54.95 28.90
C SER A 7 13.43 53.96 27.81
N LEU A 8 13.22 54.52 26.60
CA LEU A 8 12.84 53.80 25.39
C LEU A 8 13.88 52.73 24.98
N ASP A 9 15.11 52.83 25.51
CA ASP A 9 16.20 51.87 25.27
C ASP A 9 15.93 50.51 25.93
N ARG A 10 15.23 50.48 27.08
CA ARG A 10 14.85 49.23 27.75
C ARG A 10 13.79 48.45 26.97
N VAL A 11 12.87 49.15 26.29
CA VAL A 11 11.83 48.51 25.46
C VAL A 11 12.45 47.93 24.19
N MET A 12 13.45 48.59 23.61
CA MET A 12 14.16 48.08 22.42
C MET A 12 15.09 46.89 22.70
N ALA A 13 15.70 46.81 23.88
CA ALA A 13 16.53 45.66 24.27
C ALA A 13 15.72 44.37 24.46
N ILE A 14 14.51 44.47 25.01
CA ILE A 14 13.60 43.31 25.19
C ILE A 14 13.09 42.80 23.83
N LYS A 15 12.87 43.69 22.86
CA LYS A 15 12.38 43.30 21.52
C LYS A 15 13.45 42.59 20.67
N ARG A 16 14.74 42.87 20.89
CA ARG A 16 15.87 42.20 20.19
C ARG A 16 16.20 40.80 20.73
N MET A 17 15.87 40.50 22.00
CA MET A 17 16.00 39.15 22.57
C MET A 17 14.90 38.19 22.09
N ALA A 18 13.73 38.70 21.69
CA ALA A 18 12.62 37.87 21.23
C ALA A 18 12.72 37.43 19.75
N THR A 19 13.68 37.94 18.98
CA THR A 19 13.84 37.61 17.54
C THR A 19 15.01 36.68 17.23
N LEU A 20 15.78 36.25 18.23
CA LEU A 20 16.94 35.35 18.06
C LEU A 20 16.68 33.89 18.49
N LEU A 21 15.47 33.56 18.94
CA LEU A 21 15.07 32.18 19.31
C LEU A 21 14.11 31.51 18.30
N ALA A 22 13.89 32.11 17.11
CA ALA A 22 12.98 31.58 16.09
C ALA A 22 13.70 30.98 14.85
N ALA A 23 14.99 30.63 14.95
CA ALA A 23 15.79 30.18 13.80
C ALA A 23 16.47 28.81 13.97
N ILE A 24 16.12 28.03 15.00
CA ILE A 24 16.63 26.65 15.15
C ILE A 24 15.47 25.75 15.56
N LEU A 25 14.68 25.30 14.58
CA LEU A 25 13.93 24.03 14.56
C LEU A 25 13.12 23.89 13.25
N VAL A 26 13.79 24.07 12.11
CA VAL A 26 13.30 23.58 10.80
C VAL A 26 14.39 22.75 10.15
N VAL A 27 14.66 21.57 10.71
CA VAL A 27 15.32 20.47 9.98
C VAL A 27 14.75 19.15 10.49
N SER A 28 13.57 18.78 9.99
CA SER A 28 13.19 17.40 9.63
C SER A 28 11.73 17.36 9.15
N GLY A 29 11.38 18.24 8.21
CA GLY A 29 10.07 18.30 7.55
C GLY A 29 9.93 17.27 6.41
N GLY A 30 10.38 16.04 6.62
CA GLY A 30 10.32 14.99 5.61
C GLY A 30 10.58 13.64 6.24
N ASN A 31 9.55 13.06 6.87
CA ASN A 31 9.38 11.60 7.10
C ASN A 31 8.29 11.25 8.13
N THR A 32 7.54 12.22 8.68
CA THR A 32 6.43 11.91 9.60
C THR A 32 5.36 11.01 8.95
N GLN A 33 5.17 11.08 7.64
CA GLN A 33 4.30 10.16 6.90
C GLN A 33 4.84 8.72 6.88
N ALA A 34 6.14 8.52 6.62
CA ALA A 34 6.76 7.19 6.61
C ALA A 34 6.76 6.55 8.01
N PHE A 35 6.87 7.34 9.07
CA PHE A 35 6.87 6.85 10.45
C PHE A 35 5.47 6.48 10.94
N ALA A 36 4.45 7.27 10.59
CA ALA A 36 3.05 6.93 10.87
C ALA A 36 2.62 5.68 10.09
N TYR A 37 3.08 5.54 8.83
CA TYR A 37 2.87 4.35 8.01
C TYR A 37 3.48 3.09 8.64
N ARG A 38 4.72 3.18 9.13
CA ARG A 38 5.42 2.07 9.81
C ARG A 38 4.70 1.56 11.05
N LYS A 39 4.15 2.47 11.86
CA LYS A 39 3.45 2.09 13.10
C LYS A 39 2.10 1.41 12.84
N LEU A 40 1.37 1.83 11.80
CA LEU A 40 0.11 1.19 11.41
C LEU A 40 0.32 -0.19 10.74
N GLN A 41 1.48 -0.41 10.11
CA GLN A 41 1.82 -1.66 9.44
C GLN A 41 2.34 -2.77 10.35
N ASP A 42 2.96 -2.44 11.49
CA ASP A 42 3.47 -3.41 12.45
C ASP A 42 2.39 -3.96 13.39
N GLU A 43 1.35 -3.17 13.69
CA GLU A 43 0.30 -3.54 14.67
C GLU A 43 -0.89 -4.30 14.04
N GLN A 44 -1.02 -4.26 12.72
CA GLN A 44 -2.11 -4.88 11.97
C GLN A 44 -1.52 -5.91 11.01
N SER A 45 -1.31 -7.14 11.50
CA SER A 45 -1.18 -8.30 10.61
C SER A 45 -2.36 -8.28 9.63
N TRP A 46 -2.08 -8.17 8.33
CA TRP A 46 -3.12 -8.03 7.31
C TRP A 46 -4.13 -9.17 7.35
N PRO A 47 -5.41 -8.91 7.01
CA PRO A 47 -6.30 -9.98 6.63
C PRO A 47 -5.73 -10.68 5.38
N PRO A 48 -5.82 -12.01 5.30
CA PRO A 48 -5.17 -12.74 4.23
C PRO A 48 -5.79 -12.42 2.85
N SER A 49 -4.94 -12.10 1.87
CA SER A 49 -5.28 -11.99 0.45
C SER A 49 -5.78 -13.30 -0.21
N ASN A 50 -5.95 -14.38 0.57
CA ASN A 50 -6.51 -15.65 0.11
C ASN A 50 -8.01 -15.55 -0.24
N ALA A 51 -8.68 -14.44 0.04
CA ALA A 51 -10.06 -14.22 -0.39
C ALA A 51 -10.23 -14.23 -1.93
N LEU A 52 -9.15 -14.02 -2.71
CA LEU A 52 -9.20 -14.06 -4.18
C LEU A 52 -8.62 -15.34 -4.80
N ALA A 53 -7.79 -16.10 -4.08
CA ALA A 53 -7.30 -17.40 -4.56
C ALA A 53 -8.44 -18.42 -4.77
N HIS A 54 -9.62 -18.18 -4.17
CA HIS A 54 -10.81 -19.02 -4.33
C HIS A 54 -11.72 -18.65 -5.51
N LEU A 55 -11.52 -17.51 -6.18
CA LEU A 55 -12.43 -17.08 -7.26
C LEU A 55 -12.08 -17.68 -8.63
N ASN A 56 -10.87 -18.22 -8.81
CA ASN A 56 -10.42 -18.83 -10.06
C ASN A 56 -10.71 -20.33 -10.19
N GLY A 57 -11.57 -20.92 -9.34
CA GLY A 57 -11.95 -22.31 -9.56
C GLY A 57 -12.80 -23.01 -8.51
N ARG A 58 -14.07 -22.61 -8.34
CA ARG A 58 -15.05 -23.52 -7.70
C ARG A 58 -16.35 -23.66 -8.49
N ARG A 59 -16.47 -24.84 -9.10
CA ARG A 59 -17.71 -25.59 -9.26
C ARG A 59 -18.29 -25.84 -7.87
N TRP A 60 -19.54 -25.44 -7.65
CA TRP A 60 -20.27 -25.69 -6.42
C TRP A 60 -20.44 -27.20 -6.24
N GLY A 61 -19.83 -27.75 -5.19
CA GLY A 61 -19.92 -29.14 -4.80
C GLY A 61 -19.61 -29.23 -3.31
N GLU A 62 -20.67 -29.46 -2.55
CA GLU A 62 -20.78 -30.15 -1.26
C GLU A 62 -19.49 -30.32 -0.43
N VAL A 63 -19.47 -29.66 0.74
CA VAL A 63 -18.46 -29.91 1.78
C VAL A 63 -18.92 -31.14 2.57
N GLU A 64 -18.38 -32.31 2.23
CA GLU A 64 -18.53 -33.52 3.02
C GLU A 64 -17.37 -33.62 4.02
N MET A 65 -17.71 -33.51 5.30
CA MET A 65 -16.78 -33.65 6.43
C MET A 65 -16.38 -35.13 6.57
N THR A 66 -15.18 -35.50 6.12
CA THR A 66 -14.57 -36.80 6.44
C THR A 66 -13.19 -36.62 7.06
N GLN A 67 -13.02 -37.12 8.28
CA GLN A 67 -11.74 -37.23 8.98
C GLN A 67 -10.97 -38.42 8.41
N GLY A 68 -9.93 -38.15 7.63
CA GLY A 68 -8.96 -39.14 7.20
C GLY A 68 -7.61 -38.89 7.87
N THR A 69 -7.21 -39.78 8.78
CA THR A 69 -5.86 -39.82 9.34
C THR A 69 -4.89 -40.40 8.30
N ALA A 70 -4.01 -39.56 7.76
CA ALA A 70 -2.80 -39.98 7.06
C ALA A 70 -1.62 -39.21 7.64
N SER A 71 -0.67 -39.94 8.21
CA SER A 71 0.61 -39.43 8.68
C SER A 71 1.49 -39.16 7.45
N GLU A 72 1.58 -37.89 7.08
CA GLU A 72 2.54 -37.40 6.07
C GLU A 72 3.54 -36.51 6.82
N GLU A 73 4.84 -36.84 6.75
CA GLU A 73 5.89 -36.04 7.37
C GLU A 73 5.82 -34.59 6.86
N PRO A 74 5.73 -33.59 7.75
CA PRO A 74 5.66 -32.20 7.32
C PRO A 74 7.01 -31.81 6.73
N SER A 75 7.07 -31.70 5.41
CA SER A 75 8.08 -30.91 4.72
C SER A 75 7.83 -29.45 5.11
N SER A 76 8.53 -29.01 6.16
CA SER A 76 8.45 -27.65 6.66
C SER A 76 9.11 -26.70 5.65
N VAL A 77 8.29 -26.21 4.71
CA VAL A 77 8.62 -24.96 4.03
C VAL A 77 8.85 -23.95 5.16
N THR A 78 10.04 -23.40 5.22
CA THR A 78 10.45 -22.44 6.24
C THR A 78 11.05 -21.25 5.51
N LEU A 79 10.68 -20.03 5.89
CA LEU A 79 11.33 -18.83 5.35
C LEU A 79 12.74 -18.72 5.97
N PRO A 80 13.64 -17.90 5.39
CA PRO A 80 14.95 -17.67 5.97
C PRO A 80 14.84 -17.31 7.47
N ASN A 81 15.71 -17.88 8.29
CA ASN A 81 15.77 -17.71 9.75
C ASN A 81 14.58 -18.29 10.55
N GLY A 82 13.74 -19.15 9.95
CA GLY A 82 12.65 -19.81 10.68
C GLY A 82 11.47 -18.90 11.02
N ALA A 83 11.33 -17.76 10.32
CA ALA A 83 10.17 -16.89 10.46
C ALA A 83 8.97 -17.42 9.65
N ASP A 84 7.76 -17.24 10.17
CA ASP A 84 6.52 -17.60 9.45
C ASP A 84 6.08 -16.51 8.44
N ALA A 85 6.66 -15.30 8.57
CA ALA A 85 6.49 -14.20 7.64
C ALA A 85 7.74 -13.33 7.54
N VAL A 86 8.02 -12.81 6.35
CA VAL A 86 9.07 -11.79 6.11
C VAL A 86 8.40 -10.52 5.63
N LYS A 87 8.72 -9.37 6.24
CA LYS A 87 8.26 -8.05 5.83
C LYS A 87 9.45 -7.10 5.70
N GLU A 88 9.67 -6.59 4.50
CA GLU A 88 10.78 -5.70 4.15
C GLU A 88 10.24 -4.41 3.52
N THR A 89 10.71 -3.25 3.96
CA THR A 89 10.24 -1.95 3.44
C THR A 89 11.26 -1.31 2.50
N TYR A 90 10.77 -0.82 1.36
CA TYR A 90 11.53 -0.16 0.31
C TYR A 90 10.84 1.14 -0.08
N GLY A 91 11.25 2.26 0.55
CA GLY A 91 10.56 3.53 0.36
C GLY A 91 9.10 3.43 0.77
N ASP A 92 8.19 3.60 -0.19
CA ASP A 92 6.74 3.59 0.05
C ASP A 92 6.10 2.21 -0.27
N TRP A 93 6.93 1.18 -0.51
CA TRP A 93 6.51 -0.19 -0.81
C TRP A 93 6.99 -1.16 0.27
N ALA A 94 6.22 -2.21 0.51
CA ALA A 94 6.61 -3.32 1.36
C ALA A 94 6.60 -4.63 0.56
N VAL A 95 7.62 -5.46 0.73
CA VAL A 95 7.65 -6.84 0.27
C VAL A 95 7.26 -7.72 1.44
N GLU A 96 6.27 -8.57 1.24
CA GLU A 96 5.80 -9.52 2.24
C GLU A 96 5.80 -10.93 1.68
N CYS A 97 6.28 -11.88 2.48
CA CYS A 97 6.20 -13.31 2.18
C CYS A 97 5.57 -14.06 3.33
N ARG A 98 4.73 -15.03 3.00
CA ARG A 98 4.10 -15.95 3.94
C ARG A 98 4.05 -17.35 3.36
N ILE A 99 3.72 -18.32 4.20
CA ILE A 99 3.42 -19.68 3.76
C ILE A 99 1.90 -19.85 3.69
N ALA A 100 1.38 -20.21 2.53
CA ALA A 100 -0.02 -20.55 2.32
C ALA A 100 -0.10 -21.84 1.51
N GLN A 101 -0.95 -22.78 1.94
CA GLN A 101 -1.15 -24.07 1.26
C GLN A 101 0.19 -24.80 0.95
N ASN A 102 1.12 -24.82 1.92
CA ASN A 102 2.46 -25.40 1.77
C ASN A 102 3.31 -24.78 0.64
N ALA A 103 2.97 -23.57 0.19
CA ALA A 103 3.75 -22.81 -0.77
C ALA A 103 4.13 -21.44 -0.18
N ARG A 104 5.33 -20.97 -0.50
CA ARG A 104 5.73 -19.60 -0.22
C ARG A 104 5.01 -18.67 -1.20
N GLU A 105 4.23 -17.75 -0.66
CA GLU A 105 3.60 -16.67 -1.41
C GLU A 105 4.25 -15.35 -1.03
N CYS A 106 4.74 -14.62 -2.03
CA CYS A 106 5.30 -13.29 -1.83
C CYS A 106 4.55 -12.26 -2.68
N SER A 107 4.40 -11.06 -2.15
CA SER A 107 3.86 -9.90 -2.84
C SER A 107 4.63 -8.64 -2.48
N VAL A 108 4.46 -7.62 -3.30
CA VAL A 108 4.91 -6.26 -3.04
C VAL A 108 3.71 -5.33 -3.07
N GLY A 109 3.53 -4.49 -2.05
CA GLY A 109 2.33 -3.68 -1.96
C GLY A 109 2.50 -2.30 -1.32
N GLN A 110 1.50 -1.44 -1.58
CA GLN A 110 1.34 -0.11 -1.00
C GLN A 110 -0.12 0.09 -0.58
N TYR A 111 -0.31 0.81 0.54
CA TYR A 111 -1.60 0.95 1.21
C TYR A 111 -1.79 2.39 1.63
N GLN A 112 -2.98 2.92 1.42
CA GLN A 112 -3.32 4.29 1.79
C GLN A 112 -4.52 4.24 2.73
N PHE A 113 -4.33 4.81 3.92
CA PHE A 113 -5.34 4.82 4.97
C PHE A 113 -5.81 6.25 5.23
N ASP A 114 -7.11 6.41 5.49
CA ASP A 114 -7.60 7.60 6.15
C ASP A 114 -7.03 7.63 7.58
N GLN A 115 -6.25 8.66 7.89
CA GLN A 115 -5.51 8.73 9.16
C GLN A 115 -6.43 8.97 10.36
N GLN A 116 -7.58 9.61 10.16
CA GLN A 116 -8.51 9.91 11.24
C GLN A 116 -9.35 8.69 11.62
N GLN A 117 -9.80 7.95 10.61
CA GLN A 117 -10.71 6.80 10.76
C GLN A 117 -9.97 5.47 10.80
N ARG A 118 -8.65 5.45 10.54
CA ARG A 118 -7.82 4.24 10.39
C ARG A 118 -8.42 3.25 9.37
N LEU A 119 -9.09 3.78 8.36
CA LEU A 119 -9.79 2.99 7.35
C LEU A 119 -8.94 2.87 6.09
N LEU A 120 -8.85 1.65 5.54
CA LEU A 120 -8.18 1.43 4.25
C LEU A 120 -8.96 2.14 3.15
N MET A 121 -8.30 3.09 2.47
CA MET A 121 -8.88 3.82 1.34
C MET A 121 -8.45 3.24 0.00
N PHE A 122 -7.24 2.70 -0.07
CA PHE A 122 -6.70 2.11 -1.29
C PHE A 122 -5.59 1.12 -0.96
N SER A 123 -5.52 0.01 -1.70
CA SER A 123 -4.30 -0.80 -1.76
C SER A 123 -4.01 -1.29 -3.16
N ILE A 124 -2.72 -1.54 -3.40
CA ILE A 124 -2.25 -2.30 -4.55
C ILE A 124 -1.26 -3.34 -4.03
N GLU A 125 -1.49 -4.60 -4.41
CA GLU A 125 -0.62 -5.74 -4.13
C GLU A 125 -0.24 -6.37 -5.45
N ILE A 126 1.06 -6.56 -5.69
CA ILE A 126 1.59 -7.20 -6.90
C ILE A 126 2.29 -8.47 -6.48
N SER A 127 1.90 -9.59 -7.06
CA SER A 127 2.58 -10.87 -6.95
C SER A 127 3.06 -11.31 -8.33
N GLN A 128 4.05 -12.20 -8.33
CA GLN A 128 4.49 -12.84 -9.55
C GLN A 128 4.60 -14.33 -9.25
N PRO A 129 3.71 -15.17 -9.77
CA PRO A 129 3.88 -16.63 -9.73
C PRO A 129 5.17 -17.03 -10.48
N LYS A 130 5.75 -18.19 -10.15
CA LYS A 130 6.92 -18.72 -10.84
C LYS A 130 6.66 -18.75 -12.36
N ASN A 131 7.47 -18.01 -13.12
CA ASN A 131 7.38 -17.87 -14.58
C ASN A 131 6.06 -17.27 -15.12
N GLY A 132 5.29 -16.59 -14.27
CA GLY A 132 4.03 -15.93 -14.66
C GLY A 132 4.17 -14.42 -14.88
N ASP A 133 3.13 -13.84 -15.49
CA ASP A 133 2.90 -12.40 -15.52
C ASP A 133 2.76 -11.86 -14.09
N TYR A 134 3.00 -10.55 -13.93
CA TYR A 134 2.70 -9.87 -12.67
C TYR A 134 1.20 -9.74 -12.51
N ALA A 135 0.67 -10.42 -11.50
CA ALA A 135 -0.72 -10.28 -11.09
C ALA A 135 -0.79 -9.17 -10.03
N ALA A 136 -1.80 -8.32 -10.13
CA ALA A 136 -2.06 -7.29 -9.15
C ALA A 136 -3.49 -7.38 -8.63
N ILE A 137 -3.67 -7.14 -7.35
CA ILE A 137 -4.97 -6.92 -6.73
C ILE A 137 -5.02 -5.48 -6.26
N ILE A 138 -5.96 -4.71 -6.80
CA ILE A 138 -6.22 -3.34 -6.40
C ILE A 138 -7.49 -3.32 -5.56
N THR A 139 -7.41 -2.80 -4.34
CA THR A 139 -8.58 -2.61 -3.47
C THR A 139 -8.97 -1.14 -3.49
N MET A 140 -10.16 -0.85 -4.00
CA MET A 140 -10.75 0.48 -4.03
C MET A 140 -11.83 0.62 -2.95
N PRO A 141 -12.17 1.83 -2.51
CA PRO A 141 -13.20 2.03 -1.51
C PRO A 141 -14.60 1.80 -2.12
N PHE A 142 -15.61 1.73 -1.24
CA PHE A 142 -17.01 1.66 -1.67
C PHE A 142 -17.52 2.99 -2.24
N GLY A 143 -18.72 2.96 -2.82
CA GLY A 143 -19.38 4.14 -3.38
C GLY A 143 -18.95 4.48 -4.82
N LEU A 144 -18.34 3.53 -5.53
CA LEU A 144 -17.89 3.68 -6.91
C LEU A 144 -18.92 3.12 -7.91
N ASN A 145 -18.90 3.64 -9.13
CA ASN A 145 -19.67 3.11 -10.25
C ASN A 145 -18.96 1.87 -10.82
N LEU A 146 -19.29 0.69 -10.30
CA LEU A 146 -18.57 -0.55 -10.63
C LEU A 146 -18.56 -0.91 -12.13
N PRO A 147 -19.65 -0.74 -12.90
CA PRO A 147 -19.64 -0.96 -14.35
C PRO A 147 -18.57 -0.18 -15.13
N ASP A 148 -18.17 0.99 -14.64
CA ASP A 148 -17.16 1.83 -15.32
C ASP A 148 -15.72 1.34 -15.08
N GLY A 149 -15.51 0.44 -14.12
CA GLY A 149 -14.20 -0.10 -13.75
C GLY A 149 -13.24 0.95 -13.16
N ILE A 150 -11.96 0.57 -13.11
CA ILE A 150 -10.85 1.44 -12.72
C ILE A 150 -9.93 1.73 -13.89
N ARG A 151 -9.37 2.94 -13.93
CA ARG A 151 -8.40 3.41 -14.92
C ARG A 151 -7.03 3.53 -14.28
N LEU A 152 -6.01 3.00 -14.95
CA LEU A 152 -4.62 3.09 -14.54
C LEU A 152 -3.85 4.00 -15.51
N ARG A 153 -2.98 4.85 -14.95
CA ARG A 153 -2.18 5.81 -15.71
C ARG A 153 -0.79 5.99 -15.10
N LEU A 154 0.25 5.78 -15.90
CA LEU A 154 1.65 5.97 -15.48
C LEU A 154 2.10 7.41 -15.80
N GLY A 155 2.37 8.19 -14.77
CA GLY A 155 2.76 9.60 -14.91
C GLY A 155 1.73 10.42 -15.70
N ASP A 156 2.19 11.13 -16.73
CA ASP A 156 1.37 11.99 -17.59
C ASP A 156 0.94 11.31 -18.90
N GLN A 157 1.16 10.01 -19.04
CA GLN A 157 0.68 9.26 -20.20
C GLN A 157 -0.85 9.29 -20.29
N PRO A 158 -1.45 9.09 -21.47
CA PRO A 158 -2.88 8.80 -21.59
C PRO A 158 -3.29 7.62 -20.69
N VAL A 159 -4.58 7.50 -20.35
CA VAL A 159 -5.07 6.33 -19.61
C VAL A 159 -4.66 5.07 -20.38
N GLU A 160 -3.86 4.23 -19.72
CA GLU A 160 -3.22 3.10 -20.39
C GLU A 160 -4.14 1.88 -20.38
N GLN A 161 -4.77 1.61 -19.23
CA GLN A 161 -5.38 0.31 -18.96
C GLN A 161 -6.66 0.46 -18.12
N LEU A 162 -7.67 -0.36 -18.44
CA LEU A 162 -8.93 -0.48 -17.71
C LEU A 162 -8.97 -1.83 -16.98
N ALA A 163 -9.26 -1.83 -15.69
CA ALA A 163 -9.52 -3.06 -14.93
C ALA A 163 -10.97 -3.09 -14.45
N ALA A 164 -11.62 -4.24 -14.57
CA ALA A 164 -12.96 -4.44 -14.05
C ALA A 164 -12.92 -4.81 -12.56
N PHE A 165 -13.92 -4.40 -11.80
CA PHE A 165 -14.14 -4.95 -10.47
C PHE A 165 -14.61 -6.41 -10.57
N ALA A 166 -14.00 -7.29 -9.79
CA ALA A 166 -14.38 -8.69 -9.71
C ALA A 166 -15.43 -8.94 -8.62
N THR A 167 -15.25 -8.31 -7.45
CA THR A 167 -16.14 -8.46 -6.29
C THR A 167 -15.89 -7.33 -5.29
N CYS A 168 -16.71 -7.24 -4.26
CA CYS A 168 -16.44 -6.40 -3.09
C CYS A 168 -16.52 -7.24 -1.81
N LEU A 169 -15.55 -7.03 -0.94
CA LEU A 169 -15.44 -7.60 0.41
C LEU A 169 -15.54 -6.47 1.44
N PRO A 170 -15.66 -6.75 2.75
CA PRO A 170 -15.69 -5.69 3.77
C PRO A 170 -14.49 -4.73 3.74
N THR A 171 -13.36 -5.14 3.16
CA THR A 171 -12.15 -4.33 2.99
C THR A 171 -12.19 -3.39 1.78
N GLY A 172 -13.16 -3.56 0.86
CA GLY A 172 -13.31 -2.75 -0.34
C GLY A 172 -13.66 -3.57 -1.58
N CYS A 173 -13.70 -2.89 -2.73
CA CYS A 173 -13.95 -3.50 -4.03
C CYS A 173 -12.65 -3.88 -4.72
N LEU A 174 -12.55 -5.13 -5.14
CA LEU A 174 -11.33 -5.76 -5.65
C LEU A 174 -11.35 -5.72 -7.17
N ALA A 175 -10.28 -5.16 -7.75
CA ALA A 175 -10.03 -5.10 -9.18
C ALA A 175 -8.73 -5.87 -9.47
N PRO A 176 -8.81 -7.15 -9.85
CA PRO A 176 -7.64 -7.89 -10.30
C PRO A 176 -7.14 -7.32 -11.63
N PHE A 177 -5.83 -7.25 -11.77
CA PHE A 177 -5.17 -6.67 -12.93
C PHE A 177 -3.91 -7.46 -13.28
N LYS A 178 -3.47 -7.41 -14.54
CA LYS A 178 -2.21 -8.01 -14.98
C LYS A 178 -1.31 -6.94 -15.55
N PHE A 179 -0.17 -6.71 -14.93
CA PHE A 179 0.85 -5.84 -15.49
C PHE A 179 1.72 -6.62 -16.46
N SER A 180 1.90 -6.07 -17.67
CA SER A 180 2.93 -6.58 -18.58
C SER A 180 4.31 -6.29 -18.00
N THR A 181 5.32 -7.07 -18.41
CA THR A 181 6.72 -6.78 -18.10
C THR A 181 7.11 -5.35 -18.50
N SER A 182 6.64 -4.88 -19.68
CA SER A 182 6.89 -3.50 -20.10
C SER A 182 6.29 -2.46 -19.16
N SER A 183 5.08 -2.70 -18.63
CA SER A 183 4.43 -1.79 -17.67
C SER A 183 5.22 -1.74 -16.36
N ILE A 184 5.71 -2.89 -15.88
CA ILE A 184 6.57 -2.96 -14.68
C ILE A 184 7.88 -2.19 -14.90
N GLU A 185 8.54 -2.35 -16.04
CA GLU A 185 9.76 -1.60 -16.34
C GLU A 185 9.49 -0.08 -16.44
N THR A 186 8.35 0.34 -17.00
CA THR A 186 7.91 1.75 -16.98
C THR A 186 7.64 2.24 -15.55
N MET A 187 7.01 1.44 -14.70
CA MET A 187 6.78 1.78 -13.30
C MET A 187 8.10 1.98 -12.53
N LYS A 188 9.20 1.31 -12.90
CA LYS A 188 10.49 1.51 -12.25
C LYS A 188 11.10 2.90 -12.51
N THR A 189 10.78 3.52 -13.64
CA THR A 189 11.35 4.82 -14.05
C THR A 189 10.37 5.98 -13.84
N THR A 190 9.10 5.68 -13.58
CA THR A 190 8.03 6.65 -13.32
C THR A 190 7.96 6.99 -11.82
N LYS A 191 7.42 8.17 -11.49
CA LYS A 191 7.27 8.60 -10.08
C LYS A 191 5.94 8.21 -9.45
N ILE A 192 4.86 8.20 -10.24
CA ILE A 192 3.49 8.03 -9.77
C ILE A 192 2.71 7.13 -10.75
N LEU A 193 1.99 6.17 -10.20
CA LEU A 193 0.87 5.48 -10.86
C LEU A 193 -0.42 6.09 -10.33
N THR A 194 -1.27 6.62 -11.22
CA THR A 194 -2.61 7.09 -10.85
C THR A 194 -3.62 5.97 -11.08
N VAL A 195 -4.44 5.68 -10.07
CA VAL A 195 -5.58 4.76 -10.17
C VAL A 195 -6.86 5.55 -9.90
N SER A 196 -7.81 5.53 -10.83
CA SER A 196 -9.06 6.27 -10.69
C SER A 196 -10.30 5.46 -11.03
N ALA A 197 -11.42 5.84 -10.43
CA ALA A 197 -12.73 5.27 -10.69
C ALA A 197 -13.80 6.36 -10.55
N LYS A 198 -14.92 6.22 -11.25
CA LYS A 198 -16.04 7.16 -11.09
C LYS A 198 -16.78 6.87 -9.79
N ALA A 199 -17.09 7.92 -9.02
CA ALA A 199 -18.01 7.80 -7.90
C ALA A 199 -19.43 7.50 -8.43
N TYR A 200 -20.18 6.67 -7.71
CA TYR A 200 -21.58 6.38 -8.04
C TYR A 200 -22.44 7.65 -7.94
N ALA A 201 -22.21 8.44 -6.89
CA ALA A 201 -22.88 9.72 -6.70
C ALA A 201 -22.14 10.85 -7.44
N GLY A 202 -22.83 11.54 -8.34
CA GLY A 202 -22.33 12.75 -9.01
C GLY A 202 -21.25 12.53 -10.08
N GLY A 203 -20.83 11.30 -10.34
CA GLY A 203 -19.97 10.93 -11.47
C GLY A 203 -18.54 11.51 -11.44
N LYS A 204 -18.14 12.18 -10.35
CA LYS A 204 -16.78 12.70 -10.19
C LYS A 204 -15.79 11.55 -9.98
N ASP A 205 -14.60 11.68 -10.55
CA ASP A 205 -13.54 10.69 -10.37
C ASP A 205 -12.98 10.73 -8.94
N THR A 206 -12.93 9.56 -8.32
CA THR A 206 -12.10 9.25 -7.15
C THR A 206 -10.75 8.77 -7.66
N SER A 207 -9.66 9.44 -7.27
CA SER A 207 -8.32 9.13 -7.76
C SER A 207 -7.33 8.94 -6.62
N PHE A 208 -6.47 7.94 -6.74
CA PHE A 208 -5.38 7.63 -5.82
C PHE A 208 -4.04 7.72 -6.57
N ASN A 209 -3.11 8.47 -5.99
CA ASN A 209 -1.74 8.56 -6.49
C ASN A 209 -0.89 7.57 -5.72
N VAL A 210 -0.44 6.52 -6.40
CA VAL A 210 0.46 5.50 -5.88
C VAL A 210 1.89 5.99 -6.10
N SER A 211 2.63 6.23 -5.01
CA SER A 211 4.04 6.60 -5.11
C SER A 211 4.85 5.41 -5.61
N LEU A 212 5.74 5.62 -6.59
CA LEU A 212 6.67 4.59 -7.08
C LEU A 212 8.06 4.71 -6.45
N LYS A 213 8.18 5.53 -5.39
CA LYS A 213 9.42 5.63 -4.61
C LYS A 213 9.74 4.30 -3.93
N GLY A 214 10.86 3.69 -4.32
CA GLY A 214 11.31 2.39 -3.81
C GLY A 214 10.75 1.18 -4.55
N PHE A 215 9.82 1.38 -5.49
CA PHE A 215 9.26 0.31 -6.31
C PHE A 215 10.33 -0.52 -7.05
N PRO A 216 11.39 0.06 -7.66
CA PRO A 216 12.41 -0.74 -8.36
C PRO A 216 13.10 -1.78 -7.48
N ALA A 217 13.52 -1.39 -6.28
CA ALA A 217 14.17 -2.30 -5.35
C ALA A 217 13.18 -3.34 -4.79
N ALA A 218 11.94 -2.93 -4.53
CA ALA A 218 10.91 -3.81 -4.01
C ALA A 218 10.50 -4.91 -5.01
N ILE A 219 10.30 -4.56 -6.29
CA ILE A 219 9.94 -5.53 -7.33
C ILE A 219 11.11 -6.46 -7.69
N GLU A 220 12.36 -5.96 -7.62
CA GLU A 220 13.55 -6.79 -7.77
C GLU A 220 13.69 -7.77 -6.60
N ARG A 221 13.43 -7.31 -5.38
CA ARG A 221 13.39 -8.19 -4.21
C ARG A 221 12.33 -9.28 -4.38
N LEU A 222 11.13 -8.94 -4.83
CA LEU A 222 10.07 -9.92 -5.08
C LEU A 222 10.53 -11.05 -6.01
N LYS A 223 11.23 -10.73 -7.11
CA LYS A 223 11.79 -11.73 -8.04
C LYS A 223 12.76 -12.68 -7.35
N ASN A 224 13.60 -12.17 -6.45
CA ASN A 224 14.60 -12.95 -5.73
C ASN A 224 13.99 -13.85 -4.63
N LEU A 225 12.67 -13.76 -4.39
CA LEU A 225 11.96 -14.53 -3.37
C LEU A 225 11.03 -15.61 -3.94
N GLN A 226 11.02 -15.79 -5.27
CA GLN A 226 10.30 -16.86 -5.96
C GLN A 226 10.94 -18.24 -5.73
#